data_AF-A0A847WX97-F1
#
_entry.id   AF-A0A847WX97-F1
#
_cell.length_a   1.000
_cell.length_b   1.000
_cell.length_c   1.000
_cell.angle_alpha   90.00
_cell.angle_beta   90.00
_cell.angle_gamma   90.00
#
_symmetry.space_group_name_H-M   'P 1'
#
loop_
_entity.id
_entity.type
_entity.pdbx_description
1 polymer ?
#
loop_
_entity_poly.entity_id
_entity_poly.type
_entity_poly.pdbx_seq_one_letter_code
_entity_poly.pdbx_strand_id
1 'polypeptide(L)' 'DGLPPVDPKLLEGVSRNAPCPCGSGKKFKHCHGAF' A
#
# COMPACT_ATOMS: atom_id res chain seq x y z
N ASP A 1 7.93 -4.49 -13.99
CA ASP A 1 7.54 -3.48 -13.00
C ASP A 1 6.13 -3.75 -12.49
N GLY A 2 5.91 -4.92 -11.88
CA GLY A 2 4.59 -5.33 -11.40
C GLY A 2 4.78 -5.99 -10.06
N LEU A 3 4.68 -5.19 -9.00
CA LEU A 3 4.73 -5.70 -7.64
C LEU A 3 3.61 -6.75 -7.46
N PRO A 4 3.89 -7.84 -6.71
CA PRO A 4 2.91 -8.86 -6.45
C PRO A 4 1.65 -8.26 -5.82
N PRO A 5 0.46 -8.87 -6.03
CA PRO A 5 -0.76 -8.43 -5.37
C PRO A 5 -0.52 -8.44 -3.86
N VAL A 6 -0.53 -7.24 -3.26
CA VAL A 6 -0.46 -7.13 -1.81
C VAL A 6 -1.69 -7.82 -1.22
N ASP A 7 -1.47 -8.71 -0.27
CA ASP A 7 -2.55 -9.39 0.43
C ASP A 7 -3.54 -8.34 0.97
N PRO A 8 -4.84 -8.41 0.63
CA PRO A 8 -5.84 -7.41 1.01
C PRO A 8 -5.92 -7.18 2.52
N LYS A 9 -5.59 -8.20 3.32
CA LYS A 9 -5.51 -8.11 4.77
C LYS A 9 -4.39 -7.20 5.28
N LEU A 10 -3.32 -6.98 4.50
CA LEU A 10 -2.25 -6.05 4.84
C LEU A 10 -2.63 -4.59 4.54
N LEU A 11 -3.71 -4.34 3.78
CA LEU A 11 -4.24 -3.00 3.55
C LEU A 11 -5.24 -2.59 4.65
N GLU A 12 -5.84 -3.57 5.31
CA GLU A 12 -6.80 -3.36 6.40
C GLU A 12 -6.09 -2.78 7.63
N GLY A 13 -6.49 -1.59 8.05
CA GLY A 13 -5.88 -0.88 9.19
C GLY A 13 -4.56 -0.16 8.88
N VAL A 14 -4.07 -0.17 7.63
CA VAL A 14 -2.90 0.64 7.25
C VAL A 14 -3.26 2.11 7.27
N SER A 15 -2.51 2.88 8.06
CA SER A 15 -2.62 4.32 8.10
C SER A 15 -2.28 4.95 6.74
N ARG A 16 -3.10 5.90 6.27
CA ARG A 16 -2.92 6.61 4.98
C ARG A 16 -1.53 7.23 4.79
N ASN A 17 -0.85 7.62 5.86
CA ASN A 17 0.49 8.23 5.81
C ASN A 17 1.64 7.23 5.96
N ALA A 18 1.38 5.97 6.30
CA ALA A 18 2.39 4.93 6.43
C ALA A 18 3.01 4.57 5.06
N PRO A 19 4.23 4.02 5.03
CA PRO A 19 4.78 3.44 3.80
C PRO A 19 3.87 2.31 3.28
N CYS A 20 3.70 2.23 1.96
CA CYS A 20 2.84 1.22 1.35
C CYS A 20 3.47 -0.17 1.50
N PRO A 21 2.73 -1.19 1.99
CA PRO A 21 3.28 -2.53 2.24
C PRO A 21 3.72 -3.26 0.97
N CYS A 22 3.40 -2.74 -0.21
CA CYS A 22 3.83 -3.31 -1.48
C CYS A 22 5.34 -3.13 -1.73
N GLY A 23 6.04 -2.26 -1.00
CA GLY A 23 7.47 -2.00 -1.20
C GLY A 23 7.79 -0.96 -2.28
N SER A 24 6.78 -0.23 -2.79
CA SER A 24 6.97 0.81 -3.81
C SER A 24 7.70 2.08 -3.32
N GLY A 25 7.97 2.19 -2.02
CA GLY A 25 8.52 3.40 -1.39
C GLY A 25 7.52 4.58 -1.28
N LYS A 26 6.32 4.45 -1.83
CA LYS A 26 5.26 5.46 -1.75
C LYS A 26 4.49 5.35 -0.42
N LYS A 27 3.88 6.45 0.02
CA LYS A 27 2.88 6.42 1.11
C LYS A 27 1.63 5.67 0.67
N PHE A 28 0.96 5.00 1.59
CA PHE A 28 -0.24 4.20 1.33
C PHE A 28 -1.29 4.99 0.54
N LYS A 29 -1.60 6.23 0.95
CA LYS A 29 -2.54 7.14 0.26
C LYS A 29 -2.16 7.55 -1.17
N HIS A 30 -0.91 7.39 -1.57
CA HIS A 30 -0.43 7.71 -2.93
C HIS A 30 -0.13 6.43 -3.74
N CYS A 31 -0.61 5.28 -3.26
CA CYS A 31 -0.38 3.98 -3.86
C CYS A 31 -1.68 3.17 -3.74
N HIS A 32 -1.69 2.03 -3.05
CA HIS A 32 -2.87 1.17 -2.95
C HIS A 32 -4.01 1.72 -2.08
N GLY A 33 -3.78 2.80 -1.32
CA GLY A 33 -4.80 3.57 -0.62
C GLY A 33 -5.22 4.85 -1.37
N ALA A 34 -4.87 4.95 -2.65
CA ALA A 34 -5.36 5.97 -3.58
C ALA A 34 -6.72 5.54 -4.12
N PHE A 35 -7.72 5.70 -3.28
CA PHE A 35 -9.14 5.74 -3.62
C PHE A 35 -9.68 7.09 -3.16
#